data_AF-A0A7W1M473-F1
#
_entry.id   AF-A0A7W1M473-F1
#
_cell.length_a   1.000
_cell.length_b   1.000
_cell.length_c   1.000
_cell.angle_alpha   90.00
_cell.angle_beta   90.00
_cell.angle_gamma   90.00
#
_symmetry.space_group_name_H-M   'P 1'
#
loop_
_entity.id
_entity.type
_entity.pdbx_description
1 polymer ?
#
loop_
_entity_poly.entity_id
_entity_poly.type
_entity_poly.pdbx_seq_one_letter_code
_entity_poly.pdbx_strand_id
1 'polypeptide(L)'
;GAPLLLPRGRPRALSVAVGDPAGTLESLHRCLLNALTAASDWEPEHRRLRPHVTVARMRSTQRGGAALPVLQGATPQMCFTPRSIALYRSRLEPAGARYEEIARSELVPDGLG
;
A
#
# COMPACT_ATOMS: atom_id res chain seq x y z
N GLY A 1 -2.67 -6.35 10.87
CA GLY A 1 -3.66 -5.37 11.38
C GLY A 1 -5.02 -5.64 10.79
N ALA A 2 -6.04 -4.88 11.17
CA ALA A 2 -7.45 -5.15 10.81
C ALA A 2 -7.70 -5.27 9.28
N PRO A 3 -8.72 -6.02 8.86
CA PRO A 3 -9.08 -6.11 7.46
C PRO A 3 -9.69 -4.79 6.96
N LEU A 4 -9.45 -4.44 5.70
CA LEU A 4 -9.85 -3.19 5.07
C LEU A 4 -10.49 -3.43 3.69
N LEU A 5 -11.60 -2.75 3.42
CA LEU A 5 -12.19 -2.63 2.08
C LEU A 5 -11.84 -1.26 1.49
N LEU A 6 -11.27 -1.25 0.28
CA LEU A 6 -10.76 -0.04 -0.38
C LEU A 6 -11.30 0.12 -1.82
N PRO A 7 -11.65 1.35 -2.24
CA PRO A 7 -11.88 2.54 -1.42
C PRO A 7 -13.17 2.43 -0.59
N ARG A 8 -13.35 3.30 0.40
CA ARG A 8 -14.60 3.39 1.18
C ARG A 8 -15.79 3.69 0.24
N GLY A 9 -16.89 2.95 0.37
CA GLY A 9 -18.12 3.13 -0.41
C GLY A 9 -18.29 2.19 -1.60
N ARG A 10 -17.31 2.13 -2.51
CA ARG A 10 -17.31 1.21 -3.66
C ARG A 10 -16.03 0.37 -3.68
N PRO A 11 -15.88 -0.57 -2.74
CA PRO A 11 -14.63 -1.29 -2.64
C PRO A 11 -14.40 -2.17 -3.86
N ARG A 12 -13.14 -2.22 -4.25
CA ARG A 12 -12.59 -3.00 -5.35
C ARG A 12 -11.43 -3.87 -4.86
N ALA A 13 -10.98 -3.66 -3.63
CA ALA A 13 -9.87 -4.41 -3.03
C ALA A 13 -10.20 -4.79 -1.59
N LEU A 14 -9.84 -6.03 -1.23
CA LEU A 14 -9.68 -6.50 0.13
C LEU A 14 -8.21 -6.33 0.51
N SER A 15 -7.96 -5.79 1.69
CA SER A 15 -6.62 -5.48 2.18
C SER A 15 -6.48 -5.78 3.66
N VAL A 16 -5.25 -5.87 4.12
CA VAL A 16 -4.88 -5.98 5.54
C VAL A 16 -4.16 -4.70 5.93
N ALA A 17 -4.62 -4.05 7.02
CA ALA A 17 -3.94 -2.87 7.54
C ALA A 17 -2.55 -3.25 8.07
N VAL A 18 -1.56 -2.44 7.72
CA VAL A 18 -0.23 -2.48 8.33
C VAL A 18 -0.24 -1.50 9.50
N GLY A 19 0.12 -1.98 10.68
CA GLY A 19 0.24 -1.11 11.85
C GLY A 19 1.50 -0.26 11.75
N ASP A 20 1.39 1.02 12.06
CA ASP A 20 2.51 1.95 12.16
C ASP A 20 2.42 2.73 13.47
N PRO A 21 2.57 2.06 14.63
CA PRO A 21 2.35 2.68 15.93
C PRO A 21 3.34 3.82 16.23
N ALA A 22 4.55 3.75 15.66
CA ALA A 22 5.59 4.77 15.82
C ALA A 22 5.53 5.88 14.77
N GLY A 23 4.65 5.79 13.76
CA GLY A 23 4.58 6.76 12.66
C GLY A 23 5.81 6.76 11.75
N THR A 24 6.63 5.70 11.80
CA THR A 24 7.87 5.59 11.04
C THR A 24 7.57 5.46 9.55
N LEU A 25 6.55 4.68 9.19
CA LEU A 25 6.16 4.49 7.79
C LEU A 25 5.53 5.76 7.21
N GLU A 26 4.70 6.46 7.99
CA GLU A 26 4.18 7.78 7.61
C GLU A 26 5.30 8.81 7.40
N SER A 27 6.28 8.85 8.30
CA SER A 27 7.44 9.74 8.19
C SER A 27 8.29 9.42 6.95
N LEU A 28 8.60 8.15 6.73
CA LEU A 28 9.31 7.68 5.54
C LEU A 28 8.58 8.04 4.25
N HIS A 29 7.27 7.80 4.19
CA HIS A 29 6.45 8.15 3.04
C HIS A 29 6.51 9.64 2.72
N ARG A 30 6.35 10.50 3.73
CA ARG A 30 6.45 11.96 3.57
C ARG A 30 7.83 12.39 3.07
N CYS A 31 8.91 11.83 3.62
CA CYS A 31 10.27 12.12 3.15
C CYS A 31 10.46 11.72 1.67
N LEU A 32 9.95 10.56 1.27
CA LEU A 32 10.00 10.10 -0.12
C LEU A 32 9.20 11.00 -1.06
N LEU A 33 7.98 11.39 -0.68
CA LEU A 33 7.15 12.30 -1.48
C LEU A 33 7.88 13.63 -1.72
N ASN A 34 8.41 14.22 -0.65
CA ASN A 34 9.14 15.49 -0.75
C ASN A 34 10.37 15.37 -1.67
N ALA A 35 11.14 14.29 -1.55
CA ALA A 35 12.32 14.06 -2.38
C ALA A 35 11.94 13.85 -3.86
N LEU A 36 10.87 13.10 -4.14
CA LEU A 36 10.41 12.84 -5.52
C LEU A 36 9.90 14.13 -6.19
N THR A 37 9.11 14.92 -5.49
CA THR A 37 8.60 16.20 -5.99
C THR A 37 9.72 17.23 -6.17
N ALA A 38 10.76 17.20 -5.34
CA ALA A 38 11.92 18.08 -5.52
C ALA A 38 12.81 17.66 -6.71
N ALA A 39 12.84 16.36 -7.05
CA ALA A 39 13.72 15.80 -8.07
C ALA A 39 13.05 15.63 -9.45
N SER A 40 11.75 15.86 -9.57
CA SER A 40 11.00 15.62 -10.82
C SER A 40 9.69 16.41 -10.87
N ASP A 41 9.10 16.52 -12.06
CA ASP A 41 7.75 17.09 -12.26
C ASP A 41 6.61 16.15 -11.79
N TRP A 42 6.92 15.20 -10.92
CA TRP A 42 5.95 14.25 -10.40
C TRP A 42 5.14 14.86 -9.25
N GLU A 43 3.82 14.84 -9.41
CA GLU A 43 2.87 15.34 -8.41
C GLU A 43 2.32 14.21 -7.52
N PRO A 44 2.37 14.36 -6.18
CA PRO A 44 1.88 13.35 -5.26
C PRO A 44 0.36 13.28 -5.21
N GLU A 45 -0.18 12.11 -4.91
CA GLU A 45 -1.60 11.97 -4.60
C GLU A 45 -1.92 12.66 -3.26
N HIS A 46 -2.93 13.53 -3.22
CA HIS A 46 -3.34 14.24 -1.99
C HIS A 46 -3.95 13.33 -0.90
N ARG A 47 -4.11 12.04 -1.16
CA ARG A 47 -4.71 11.12 -0.20
C ARG A 47 -3.70 10.80 0.88
N ARG A 48 -4.15 10.90 2.14
CA ARG A 48 -3.38 10.44 3.29
C ARG A 48 -2.95 8.99 3.10
N LEU A 49 -1.71 8.69 3.47
CA LEU A 49 -1.21 7.33 3.52
C LEU A 49 -2.13 6.49 4.40
N ARG A 50 -2.56 5.34 3.86
CA ARG A 50 -3.25 4.32 4.64
C ARG A 50 -2.43 3.05 4.47
N PRO A 51 -1.47 2.73 5.37
CA PRO A 51 -0.62 1.56 5.22
C PRO A 51 -1.43 0.28 5.11
N HIS A 52 -1.31 -0.43 3.98
CA HIS A 52 -2.06 -1.65 3.73
C HIS A 52 -1.34 -2.56 2.74
N VAL A 53 -1.67 -3.85 2.81
CA VAL A 53 -1.33 -4.84 1.78
C VAL A 53 -2.62 -5.29 1.12
N THR A 54 -2.73 -5.12 -0.19
CA THR A 54 -3.86 -5.67 -0.96
C THR A 54 -3.69 -7.17 -1.08
N VAL A 55 -4.67 -7.95 -0.62
CA VAL A 55 -4.66 -9.42 -0.67
C VAL A 55 -5.53 -9.98 -1.79
N ALA A 56 -6.58 -9.25 -2.18
CA ALA A 56 -7.44 -9.62 -3.29
C ALA A 56 -8.07 -8.39 -3.95
N ARG A 57 -8.36 -8.50 -5.25
CA ARG A 57 -9.17 -7.52 -5.99
C ARG A 57 -10.50 -8.14 -6.38
N MET A 58 -11.57 -7.40 -6.15
CA MET A 58 -12.93 -7.79 -6.51
C MET A 58 -13.24 -7.30 -7.92
N ARG A 59 -13.79 -8.18 -8.75
CA ARG A 59 -14.33 -7.77 -10.05
C ARG A 59 -15.60 -6.95 -9.81
N SER A 60 -15.76 -5.86 -10.56
CA SER A 60 -17.00 -5.08 -10.52
C SER A 60 -18.14 -5.96 -11.02
N THR A 61 -19.01 -6.42 -10.12
CA THR A 61 -20.24 -7.08 -10.55
C THR A 61 -21.11 -6.03 -11.25
N GLN A 62 -21.44 -6.29 -12.51
CA GLN A 62 -22.37 -5.48 -13.29
C GLN A 62 -23.71 -5.38 -12.54
N ARG A 63 -24.19 -4.14 -12.37
CA ARG A 63 -25.55 -3.74 -11.93
C ARG A 63 -26.19 -4.57 -10.81
N GLY A 64 -26.13 -4.02 -9.59
CA GLY A 64 -26.89 -4.51 -8.44
C GLY A 64 -26.03 -4.35 -7.20
N GLY A 65 -26.52 -3.61 -6.20
CA GLY A 65 -25.82 -3.36 -4.95
C GLY A 65 -25.62 -4.63 -4.15
N ALA A 66 -24.66 -5.47 -4.56
CA ALA A 66 -24.20 -6.58 -3.75
C ALA A 66 -23.74 -5.99 -2.41
N ALA A 67 -24.32 -6.48 -1.32
CA ALA A 67 -23.94 -6.09 0.02
C ALA A 67 -22.42 -6.27 0.16
N LEU A 68 -21.75 -5.28 0.75
CA LEU A 68 -20.32 -5.39 1.02
C LEU A 68 -20.09 -6.63 1.88
N PRO A 69 -19.07 -7.46 1.59
CA PRO A 69 -18.80 -8.63 2.42
C PRO A 69 -18.55 -8.15 3.85
N VAL A 70 -19.32 -8.71 4.79
CA VAL A 70 -19.06 -8.53 6.21
C VAL A 70 -17.81 -9.33 6.52
N LEU A 71 -16.71 -8.64 6.78
CA LEU A 71 -15.45 -9.27 7.13
C LEU A 71 -15.55 -9.74 8.59
N GLN A 72 -15.83 -11.02 8.77
CA GLN A 72 -15.86 -11.67 10.08
C GLN A 72 -14.51 -12.34 10.35
N GLY A 73 -14.03 -12.24 11.58
CA GLY A 73 -12.79 -12.88 12.03
C GLY A 73 -11.59 -11.95 12.16
N ALA A 74 -10.63 -12.37 13.00
CA ALA A 74 -9.37 -11.67 13.17
C ALA A 74 -8.44 -11.99 11.99
N THR A 75 -7.83 -10.96 11.41
CA THR A 75 -6.66 -11.15 10.54
C THR A 75 -5.52 -11.75 11.35
N PRO A 76 -4.73 -12.68 10.77
CA PRO A 76 -3.50 -13.14 11.40
C PRO A 76 -2.63 -11.97 11.85
N GLN A 77 -2.16 -12.01 13.10
CA GLN A 77 -1.21 -11.03 13.59
C GLN A 77 0.18 -11.46 13.16
N MET A 78 0.82 -10.61 12.35
CA MET A 78 2.17 -10.81 11.86
C MET A 78 2.95 -9.52 12.03
N CYS A 79 4.20 -9.65 12.46
CA CYS A 79 5.15 -8.57 12.56
C CYS A 79 6.35 -8.90 11.67
N PHE A 80 6.92 -7.89 11.05
CA PHE A 80 8.15 -8.01 10.29
C PHE A 80 8.96 -6.73 10.44
N THR A 81 10.28 -6.83 10.30
CA THR A 81 11.17 -5.68 10.25
C THR A 81 11.51 -5.40 8.79
N PRO A 82 11.10 -4.26 8.22
CA PRO A 82 11.45 -3.92 6.85
C PRO A 82 12.97 -3.74 6.72
N ARG A 83 13.57 -4.38 5.72
CA ARG A 83 15.03 -4.32 5.48
C ARG A 83 15.42 -3.38 4.35
N SER A 84 14.50 -3.10 3.44
CA SER A 84 14.80 -2.34 2.22
C SER A 84 13.54 -1.70 1.66
N ILE A 85 13.73 -0.67 0.84
CA ILE A 85 12.70 -0.11 -0.04
C ILE A 85 13.11 -0.40 -1.48
N ALA A 86 12.14 -0.77 -2.31
CA ALA A 86 12.33 -1.00 -3.73
C ALA A 86 11.41 -0.10 -4.55
N LEU A 87 11.95 0.45 -5.63
CA LEU A 87 11.21 1.17 -6.64
C LEU A 87 10.81 0.19 -7.74
N TYR A 88 9.51 0.12 -8.02
CA TYR A 88 8.97 -0.76 -9.05
C TYR A 88 8.41 0.02 -10.23
N ARG A 89 8.63 -0.50 -11.44
CA ARG A 89 7.90 -0.13 -12.64
C ARG A 89 6.76 -1.11 -12.84
N SER A 90 5.54 -0.59 -12.97
CA SER A 90 4.35 -1.38 -13.29
C SER A 90 3.99 -1.23 -14.77
N ARG A 91 3.85 -2.33 -15.50
CA ARG A 91 3.35 -2.37 -16.88
C ARG A 91 2.04 -3.14 -16.91
N LEU A 92 0.99 -2.51 -17.46
CA LEU A 92 -0.31 -3.16 -17.59
C LEU A 92 -0.33 -4.05 -18.83
N GLU A 93 -0.61 -5.32 -18.64
CA GLU A 93 -0.81 -6.31 -19.70
C GLU A 93 -2.25 -6.86 -19.65
N PRO A 94 -2.73 -7.51 -20.72
CA PRO A 94 -4.06 -8.16 -20.71
C PRO A 94 -4.26 -9.16 -19.55
N ALA A 95 -3.19 -9.83 -19.11
CA ALA A 95 -3.23 -10.79 -18.01
C ALA A 95 -3.15 -10.14 -16.62
N GLY A 96 -2.85 -8.84 -16.53
CA GLY A 96 -2.64 -8.13 -15.26
C GLY A 96 -1.42 -7.22 -15.29
N ALA A 97 -1.07 -6.65 -14.14
CA ALA A 97 0.14 -5.83 -14.01
C ALA A 97 1.37 -6.73 -13.86
N ARG A 98 2.41 -6.48 -14.67
CA ARG A 98 3.76 -6.97 -14.41
C ARG A 98 4.56 -5.90 -13.68
N TYR A 99 5.31 -6.33 -12.67
CA TYR A 99 6.17 -5.47 -11.87
C TYR A 99 7.63 -5.82 -12.12
N GLU A 100 8.44 -4.79 -12.36
CA GLU A 100 9.88 -4.85 -12.55
C GLU A 100 10.54 -4.01 -11.47
N GLU A 101 11.44 -4.59 -10.68
CA GLU A 101 12.25 -3.82 -9.72
C GLU A 101 13.31 -3.04 -10.48
N ILE A 102 13.34 -1.72 -10.31
CA ILE A 102 14.30 -0.84 -11.03
C ILE A 102 15.37 -0.26 -10.11
N ALA A 103 15.13 -0.22 -8.81
CA ALA A 103 16.12 0.18 -7.81
C ALA A 103 15.74 -0.37 -6.43
N ARG A 104 16.74 -0.52 -5.56
CA ARG A 104 16.59 -0.94 -4.16
C ARG A 104 17.54 -0.14 -3.28
N SER A 105 17.09 0.17 -2.07
CA SER A 105 17.91 0.78 -1.02
C SER A 105 17.66 0.04 0.29
N GLU A 106 18.74 -0.34 0.98
CA GLU A 106 18.66 -0.94 2.31
C GLU A 106 18.25 0.11 3.34
N LEU A 107 17.40 -0.29 4.29
CA LEU A 107 17.01 0.52 5.42
C LEU A 107 17.98 0.25 6.56
N VAL A 108 18.65 1.31 7.00
CA VAL A 108 19.47 1.28 8.20
C VAL A 108 18.54 1.53 9.39
N PRO A 109 18.63 0.73 10.47
CA PRO A 109 17.90 1.02 11.70
C PRO A 109 18.26 2.41 12.23
N ASP A 110 17.28 3.15 12.75
CA ASP A 110 17.54 4.40 13.46
C ASP A 110 18.50 4.13 14.64
N GLY A 111 19.66 4.80 14.67
CA GLY A 111 20.66 4.68 15.74
C GLY A 111 22.08 4.26 15.35
N LEU A 112 22.41 4.19 14.05
CA LEU A 112 23.76 3.92 13.54
C LEU A 112 24.30 5.01 12.57
N GLY A 113 23.81 6.24 12.70
CA GLY A 113 24.29 7.41 11.97
C GLY A 113 25.01 8.40 12.87
#